data_AF-A0A2K6S9P7-F1
#
_entry.id   AF-A0A2K6S9P7-F1
#
_cell.length_a   1.000
_cell.length_b   1.000
_cell.length_c   1.000
_cell.angle_alpha   90.00
_cell.angle_beta   90.00
_cell.angle_gamma   90.00
#
_symmetry.space_group_name_H-M   'P 1'
#
loop_
_entity.id
_entity.type
_entity.pdbx_description
1 polymer ?
#
loop_
_entity_poly.entity_id
_entity_poly.type
_entity_poly.pdbx_seq_one_letter_code
_entity_poly.pdbx_strand_id
1 'polypeptide(L)' 'MCMIDHLRRLHLGAYPTEECKACTRCGCVTMLKSPNRTTAVKQWEQRWIKNCLCGGLWWRVPLSYP' A
#
# COMPACT_ATOMS: atom_id res chain seq x y z
N MET A 1 -8.30 2.69 -14.41
CA MET A 1 -8.68 3.02 -13.03
C MET A 1 -7.39 3.25 -12.25
N CYS A 2 -7.10 4.48 -11.83
CA CYS A 2 -5.88 4.80 -11.09
C CYS A 2 -5.98 4.25 -9.66
N MET A 3 -4.98 3.48 -9.21
CA MET A 3 -4.92 2.99 -7.84
C MET A 3 -4.44 4.12 -6.92
N ILE A 4 -5.10 4.29 -5.77
CA ILE A 4 -4.71 5.29 -4.76
C ILE A 4 -4.21 4.54 -3.54
N ASP A 5 -3.02 4.89 -3.05
CA ASP A 5 -2.52 4.47 -1.76
C ASP A 5 -3.32 5.20 -0.68
N HIS A 6 -4.33 4.55 -0.12
CA HIS A 6 -5.21 5.18 0.87
C HIS A 6 -4.49 5.51 2.20
N LEU A 7 -3.36 4.88 2.46
CA LEU A 7 -2.53 5.12 3.66
C LEU A 7 -1.73 6.42 3.52
N ARG A 8 -1.17 6.64 2.33
CA ARG A 8 -0.27 7.77 2.03
C ARG A 8 -0.94 8.88 1.22
N ARG A 9 -2.18 8.67 0.77
CA ARG A 9 -2.89 9.51 -0.21
C ARG A 9 -2.05 9.75 -1.48
N LEU A 10 -1.30 8.75 -1.91
CA LEU A 10 -0.46 8.82 -3.11
C LEU A 10 -1.18 8.17 -4.30
N HIS A 11 -1.10 8.80 -5.46
CA HIS A 11 -1.51 8.15 -6.71
C HIS A 11 -0.47 7.11 -7.11
N LEU A 12 -0.88 5.83 -7.19
CA LEU A 12 -0.03 4.72 -7.63
C LEU A 12 -0.02 4.57 -9.16
N GLY A 13 -0.82 5.38 -9.87
CA GLY A 13 -0.96 5.31 -11.32
C GLY A 13 -1.91 4.20 -11.77
N ALA A 14 -2.01 4.00 -13.09
CA ALA A 14 -2.83 2.96 -13.70
C ALA A 14 -2.12 1.59 -13.72
N TYR A 15 -0.79 1.58 -13.69
CA TYR A 15 0.07 0.41 -13.59
C TYR A 15 1.08 0.66 -12.47
N PRO A 16 0.86 0.11 -11.26
CA PRO A 16 1.87 0.17 -10.23
C PRO A 16 3.07 -0.66 -10.70
N THR A 17 4.18 0.00 -11.01
CA THR A 17 5.47 -0.64 -11.33
C THR A 17 6.12 -1.27 -10.09
N GLU A 18 5.57 -0.98 -8.92
CA GLU A 18 6.03 -1.49 -7.62
C GLU A 18 5.02 -2.48 -7.03
N GLU A 19 5.55 -3.48 -6.32
CA GLU A 19 4.72 -4.44 -5.60
C GLU A 19 3.75 -3.73 -4.63
N CYS A 20 2.47 -4.07 -4.73
CA CYS A 20 1.42 -3.52 -3.89
C CYS A 20 0.83 -4.59 -2.97
N LYS A 21 0.15 -4.14 -1.92
CA LYS A 21 -0.69 -5.00 -1.07
C LYS A 21 -2.09 -4.41 -0.95
N ALA A 22 -3.09 -5.28 -0.93
CA ALA A 22 -4.49 -4.93 -0.80
C ALA A 22 -5.06 -5.49 0.50
N CYS A 23 -5.94 -4.75 1.15
CA CYS A 23 -6.64 -5.24 2.33
C CYS A 23 -7.77 -6.19 1.93
N THR A 24 -7.81 -7.37 2.52
CA THR A 24 -8.86 -8.37 2.26
C THR A 24 -10.25 -7.97 2.78
N ARG A 25 -10.34 -6.95 3.66
CA ARG A 25 -11.61 -6.48 4.23
C ARG A 25 -12.17 -5.25 3.53
N CYS A 26 -11.36 -4.20 3.35
CA CYS A 26 -11.84 -2.92 2.82
C CYS A 26 -11.33 -2.60 1.41
N GLY A 27 -10.51 -3.46 0.81
CA GLY A 27 -9.94 -3.22 -0.53
C GLY A 27 -8.90 -2.10 -0.60
N CYS A 28 -8.52 -1.48 0.53
CA CYS A 28 -7.44 -0.49 0.56
C CYS A 28 -6.18 -1.06 -0.11
N VAL A 29 -5.61 -0.32 -1.05
CA VAL A 29 -4.33 -0.65 -1.66
C VAL A 29 -3.25 0.28 -1.11
N THR A 30 -2.05 -0.25 -0.93
CA THR A 30 -0.87 0.52 -0.53
C THR A 30 0.39 -0.15 -1.08
N MET A 31 1.46 0.61 -1.29
CA MET A 31 2.74 0.04 -1.72
C MET A 31 3.32 -0.87 -0.64
N LEU A 32 3.96 -1.97 -1.07
CA LEU A 32 4.64 -2.89 -0.17
C LEU A 32 5.85 -2.22 0.48
N LYS A 33 6.58 -1.41 -0.29
CA LYS A 33 7.71 -0.59 0.16
C LYS A 33 7.36 0.88 0.09
N SER A 34 7.79 1.64 1.09
CA SER A 34 7.61 3.08 1.08
C SER A 34 8.66 3.76 0.21
N PRO A 35 8.28 4.68 -0.69
CA PRO A 35 9.25 5.52 -1.39
C PRO A 35 9.90 6.55 -0.43
N ASN A 36 9.31 6.79 0.75
CA ASN A 36 9.82 7.76 1.70
C ASN A 36 11.03 7.22 2.48
N ARG A 37 12.13 7.99 2.44
CA ARG A 37 13.39 7.64 3.12
C ARG A 37 13.50 8.20 4.54
N THR A 38 12.64 9.14 4.93
CA THR A 38 12.68 9.77 6.25
C THR A 38 12.28 8.81 7.37
N THR A 39 13.06 8.79 8.46
CA THR A 39 12.88 7.87 9.59
C THR A 39 11.52 8.03 10.28
N ALA A 40 11.05 9.28 10.42
CA ALA A 40 9.76 9.58 11.03
C ALA A 40 8.58 8.97 10.24
N VAL A 41 8.61 9.07 8.90
CA VAL A 41 7.56 8.51 8.04
C VAL A 41 7.60 6.98 8.05
N LYS A 42 8.79 6.38 8.04
CA LYS A 42 8.95 4.93 8.17
C LYS A 42 8.36 4.41 9.48
N GLN A 43 8.65 5.05 10.61
CA GLN A 43 8.09 4.64 11.91
C GLN A 43 6.57 4.78 11.95
N TRP A 44 6.04 5.88 11.39
CA TRP A 44 4.59 6.04 11.26
C TRP A 44 3.96 4.91 10.46
N GLU A 45 4.56 4.52 9.34
CA GLU A 45 4.05 3.48 8.45
C GLU A 45 4.17 2.06 9.00
N GLN A 46 5.19 1.79 9.83
CA GLN A 46 5.37 0.48 10.48
C GLN A 46 4.15 0.04 11.29
N ARG A 47 3.36 0.99 11.81
CA ARG A 47 2.11 0.73 12.52
C ARG A 47 1.11 -0.10 11.70
N TRP A 48 1.16 0.01 10.38
CA TRP A 48 0.22 -0.60 9.42
C TRP A 48 0.92 -1.60 8.49
N ILE A 49 2.11 -2.07 8.87
CA ILE A 49 2.85 -3.01 8.04
C ILE A 49 2.17 -4.39 8.02
N LYS A 50 1.65 -4.83 9.18
CA LYS A 50 1.00 -6.14 9.37
C LYS A 50 -0.49 -6.13 9.07
N ASN A 51 -1.19 -5.04 9.44
CA ASN A 51 -2.64 -4.91 9.31
C ASN A 51 -3.02 -3.57 8.67
N CYS A 52 -4.17 -3.56 8.00
CA CYS A 52 -4.81 -2.35 7.49
C CYS A 52 -5.35 -1.48 8.62
N LEU A 53 -5.63 -0.21 8.30
CA LEU A 53 -6.32 0.75 9.18
C LEU A 53 -7.65 0.20 9.72
N CYS A 54 -8.34 -0.65 8.93
CA CYS A 54 -9.58 -1.30 9.35
C CYS A 54 -9.35 -2.58 10.19
N GLY A 55 -8.10 -2.91 10.54
CA GLY A 55 -7.70 -4.15 11.20
C GLY A 55 -7.66 -5.38 10.29
N GLY A 56 -8.01 -5.26 9.00
CA GLY A 56 -7.95 -6.36 8.04
C GLY A 56 -6.53 -6.75 7.66
N LEU A 57 -6.35 -8.00 7.24
CA LEU A 57 -5.06 -8.51 6.77
C LEU A 57 -4.70 -7.96 5.39
N TRP A 58 -3.40 -7.92 5.12
CA TRP A 58 -2.86 -7.57 3.81
C TRP A 58 -2.68 -8.82 2.95
N TRP A 59 -3.10 -8.73 1.70
CA TRP A 59 -2.82 -9.69 0.63
C TRP A 59 -1.86 -9.02 -0.37
N ARG A 60 -0.86 -9.75 -0.87
CA ARG A 60 0.07 -9.22 -1.88
C ARG A 60 -0.58 -9.20 -3.26
N VAL A 61 -0.70 -8.00 -3.84
CA VAL A 61 -1.23 -7.87 -5.21
C VAL A 61 -0.08 -8.22 -6.15
N PRO A 62 -0.21 -9.27 -6.98
CA PRO A 62 0.80 -9.55 -8.00
C PRO A 62 0.92 -8.33 -8.91
N LEU A 63 2.16 -8.00 -9.31
CA LEU A 63 2.39 -7.00 -10.34
C LEU A 63 1.57 -7.43 -11.56
N SER A 64 0.54 -6.64 -11.90
CA SER A 64 -0.13 -6.76 -13.18
C SER A 64 0.90 -6.38 -14.23
N TYR A 65 1.71 -7.34 -14.67
CA TYR A 65 2.44 -7.21 -15.93
C TYR A 65 1.43 -7.45 -17.06
N PRO A 66 1.46 -6.63 -18.13
CA PRO A 66 0.68 -6.92 -19.33
C PRO A 66 1.08 -8.26 -19.96
#